data_AF-Q9M2R5-F1
#
_entry.id   AF-Q9M2R5-F1
#
_cell.length_a   1.000
_cell.length_b   1.000
_cell.length_c   1.000
_cell.angle_alpha   90.00
_cell.angle_beta   90.00
_cell.angle_gamma   90.00
#
_symmetry.space_group_name_H-M   'P 1'
#
loop_
_entity.id
_entity.type
_entity.pdbx_description
1 polymer ?
#
loop_
_entity_poly.entity_id
_entity_poly.type
_entity_poly.pdbx_seq_one_letter_code
_entity_poly.pdbx_strand_id
1 'polypeptide(L)'
;MHVNIPLMSPTTTVPDGIHTGSKQAYPSFTFGLKWVYQIGDKIIRKRIHVLVEHVQQSRCAVEFKLRKKKNDELKAASKARGETISTKR
;
A
#
# COMPACT_ATOMS: atom_id res chain seq x y z
N MET A 1 27.50 25.16 3.15
CA MET A 1 26.34 25.19 4.07
C MET A 1 25.48 23.97 3.72
N HIS A 2 25.71 22.82 4.35
CA HIS A 2 24.93 21.62 4.07
C HIS A 2 23.64 21.66 4.91
N VAL A 3 22.51 21.93 4.27
CA VAL A 3 21.19 21.80 4.89
C VAL A 3 20.85 20.31 5.00
N ASN A 4 20.90 19.82 6.22
CA ASN A 4 20.55 18.45 6.57
C ASN A 4 19.01 18.34 6.50
N ILE A 5 18.48 17.70 5.46
CA ILE A 5 17.06 17.42 5.32
C ILE A 5 16.74 16.23 6.24
N PRO A 6 15.82 16.35 7.22
CA PRO A 6 15.48 15.23 8.08
C PRO A 6 14.74 14.16 7.28
N LEU A 7 15.25 12.94 7.30
CA LEU A 7 14.56 11.73 6.84
C LEU A 7 13.30 11.52 7.71
N MET A 8 12.17 12.08 7.29
CA MET A 8 10.86 11.79 7.87
C MET A 8 10.47 10.33 7.55
N SER A 9 10.30 9.56 8.61
CA SER A 9 9.99 8.12 8.65
C SER A 9 8.58 7.80 8.11
N PRO A 10 8.32 6.53 7.71
CA PRO A 10 7.04 6.14 7.14
C PRO A 10 6.05 5.79 8.26
N THR A 11 5.44 6.80 8.85
CA THR A 11 4.24 6.60 9.67
C THR A 11 3.09 7.39 9.06
N THR A 12 2.44 6.82 8.05
CA THR A 12 1.13 7.32 7.61
C THR A 12 0.08 6.78 8.57
N THR A 13 0.05 7.33 9.79
CA THR A 13 -1.12 7.22 10.66
C THR A 13 -2.20 8.10 10.03
N VAL A 14 -3.17 7.47 9.38
CA VAL A 14 -4.44 8.14 9.07
C VAL A 14 -5.07 8.52 10.43
N PRO A 15 -5.62 9.73 10.62
CA PRO A 15 -6.04 10.23 11.95
C PRO A 15 -7.12 9.39 12.67
N ASP A 16 -7.62 8.32 12.04
CA ASP A 16 -8.71 7.47 12.56
C ASP A 16 -8.23 6.15 13.22
N GLY A 17 -6.93 5.96 13.45
CA GLY A 17 -6.42 4.77 14.15
C GLY A 17 -6.50 3.45 13.36
N ILE A 18 -6.77 3.52 12.06
CA ILE A 18 -6.86 2.35 11.17
C ILE A 18 -5.47 2.03 10.62
N HIS A 19 -4.92 0.85 10.92
CA HIS A 19 -3.67 0.40 10.27
C HIS A 19 -3.95 -0.56 9.11
N THR A 20 -3.18 -0.41 8.04
CA THR A 20 -3.29 -1.23 6.82
C THR A 20 -2.28 -2.38 6.84
N GLY A 21 -2.77 -3.62 6.74
CA GLY A 21 -1.95 -4.84 6.68
C GLY A 21 -2.23 -5.70 5.44
N SER A 22 -1.37 -6.70 5.19
CA SER A 22 -1.60 -7.69 4.13
C SER A 22 -2.48 -8.84 4.63
N LYS A 23 -3.42 -9.29 3.80
CA LYS A 23 -4.42 -10.34 4.11
C LYS A 23 -3.94 -11.72 3.64
N GLN A 24 -4.12 -12.74 4.46
CA GLN A 24 -4.01 -14.16 4.10
C GLN A 24 -5.31 -14.88 4.47
N ALA A 25 -5.83 -15.71 3.57
CA ALA A 25 -7.07 -16.45 3.76
C ALA A 25 -6.85 -17.72 4.60
N TYR A 26 -7.81 -18.02 5.48
CA TYR A 26 -7.86 -19.21 6.33
C TYR A 26 -9.21 -19.92 6.14
N PRO A 27 -9.35 -21.21 6.51
CA PRO A 27 -10.55 -22.01 6.20
C PRO A 27 -11.83 -21.62 6.96
N SER A 28 -11.79 -20.63 7.85
CA SER A 28 -12.95 -20.05 8.55
C SER A 28 -13.17 -18.59 8.14
N PHE A 29 -14.28 -17.93 8.53
CA PHE A 29 -14.58 -16.50 8.28
C PHE A 29 -13.60 -15.50 8.95
N THR A 30 -12.36 -15.94 9.20
CA THR A 30 -11.26 -15.17 9.77
C THR A 30 -10.22 -14.89 8.69
N PHE A 31 -9.74 -13.65 8.66
CA PHE A 31 -8.56 -13.27 7.90
C PHE A 31 -7.35 -13.18 8.82
N GLY A 32 -6.23 -13.76 8.40
CA GLY A 32 -4.94 -13.47 9.03
C GLY A 32 -4.39 -12.18 8.43
N LEU A 33 -4.26 -11.16 9.26
CA LEU A 33 -3.64 -9.89 8.93
C LEU A 33 -2.21 -9.89 9.43
N LYS A 34 -1.26 -9.56 8.56
CA LYS A 34 0.10 -9.24 8.96
C LYS A 34 0.20 -7.75 9.23
N TRP A 35 0.51 -7.40 10.46
CA TRP A 35 0.68 -6.03 10.90
C TRP A 35 2.11 -5.78 11.36
N VAL A 36 2.54 -4.54 11.19
CA VAL A 36 3.86 -4.08 11.63
C VAL A 36 3.61 -3.10 12.76
N TYR A 37 4.13 -3.39 13.93
CA TYR A 37 4.04 -2.54 15.12
C TYR A 37 5.44 -2.04 15.48
N GLN A 38 5.52 -0.76 15.81
CA GLN A 38 6.73 -0.15 16.35
C GLN A 38 6.64 -0.18 17.88
N ILE A 39 7.65 -0.75 18.54
CA ILE A 39 7.79 -0.75 20.00
C ILE A 39 9.15 -0.12 20.31
N GLY A 40 9.13 1.15 20.74
CA GLY A 40 10.33 1.97 20.84
C GLY A 40 11.03 2.08 19.48
N ASP A 41 12.30 1.67 19.43
CA ASP A 41 13.12 1.68 18.20
C ASP A 41 12.98 0.42 17.34
N LYS A 42 12.24 -0.60 17.82
CA LYS A 42 12.15 -1.90 17.15
C LYS A 42 10.85 -2.02 16.36
N ILE A 43 10.98 -2.54 15.13
CA ILE A 43 9.85 -2.84 14.25
C ILE A 43 9.56 -4.35 14.32
N ILE A 44 8.40 -4.72 14.84
CA ILE A 44 7.99 -6.11 15.06
C ILE A 44 6.78 -6.45 14.18
N ARG A 45 6.83 -7.60 13.52
CA ARG A 45 5.73 -8.12 12.69
C ARG A 45 4.83 -9.02 13.53
N LYS A 46 3.56 -8.68 13.64
CA LYS A 46 2.53 -9.48 14.33
C LYS A 46 1.57 -10.08 13.29
N ARG A 47 1.02 -11.26 13.61
CA ARG A 47 -0.06 -11.89 12.86
C ARG A 47 -1.31 -11.83 13.73
N ILE A 48 -2.38 -11.24 13.22
CA ILE A 48 -3.64 -11.05 13.94
C ILE A 48 -4.72 -11.78 13.15
N HIS A 49 -5.49 -12.61 13.83
CA HIS A 49 -6.67 -13.24 13.26
C HIS A 49 -7.88 -12.38 13.59
N VAL A 50 -8.53 -11.85 12.56
CA VAL A 50 -9.69 -10.96 12.72
C VAL A 50 -10.83 -11.49 11.86
N LEU A 51 -12.06 -11.38 12.37
CA LEU A 51 -13.27 -11.73 11.62
C LEU A 51 -13.51 -10.77 10.45
N VAL A 52 -14.15 -11.25 9.38
CA VAL A 52 -14.42 -10.46 8.15
C VAL A 52 -15.11 -9.12 8.44
N GLU A 53 -16.00 -9.06 9.42
CA GLU A 53 -16.81 -7.87 9.75
C GLU A 53 -15.96 -6.64 10.11
N HIS A 54 -14.82 -6.85 10.77
CA HIS A 54 -13.93 -5.77 11.21
C HIS A 54 -12.89 -5.40 10.14
N VAL A 55 -12.97 -6.00 8.96
CA VAL A 55 -11.96 -5.86 7.92
C VAL A 55 -12.52 -5.07 6.74
N GLN A 56 -12.12 -3.81 6.64
CA GLN A 56 -12.40 -2.99 5.45
C GLN A 56 -11.35 -3.21 4.34
N GLN A 57 -11.72 -2.90 3.09
CA GLN A 57 -10.80 -2.90 1.97
C GLN A 57 -10.11 -1.54 1.84
N SER A 58 -8.79 -1.54 1.68
CA SER A 58 -8.03 -0.30 1.53
C SER A 58 -8.17 0.29 0.12
N ARG A 59 -8.38 1.61 0.05
CA ARG A 59 -8.51 2.34 -1.23
C ARG A 59 -7.19 2.45 -2.00
N CYS A 60 -6.05 2.44 -1.30
CA CYS A 60 -4.73 2.58 -1.91
C CYS A 60 -4.44 1.52 -2.99
N ALA A 61 -4.85 0.27 -2.77
CA ALA A 61 -4.66 -0.80 -3.73
C ALA A 61 -5.54 -0.63 -4.98
N VAL A 62 -6.76 -0.12 -4.80
CA VAL A 62 -7.71 0.14 -5.90
C VAL A 62 -7.18 1.27 -6.78
N GLU A 63 -6.80 2.39 -6.16
CA GLU A 63 -6.26 3.55 -6.88
C GLU A 63 -4.95 3.22 -7.60
N PHE A 64 -4.08 2.40 -6.98
CA PHE A 64 -2.86 1.92 -7.61
C PHE A 64 -3.14 1.04 -8.84
N LYS A 65 -4.11 0.12 -8.75
CA LYS A 65 -4.53 -0.71 -9.90
C LYS A 65 -5.09 0.13 -11.03
N LEU A 66 -5.95 1.10 -10.74
CA LEU A 66 -6.51 2.01 -11.74
C LEU A 66 -5.41 2.81 -12.43
N ARG A 67 -4.43 3.31 -11.67
CA ARG A 67 -3.27 4.01 -12.24
C ARG A 67 -2.45 3.10 -13.15
N LYS A 68 -2.22 1.85 -12.74
CA LYS A 68 -1.49 0.89 -13.58
C LYS A 68 -2.19 0.66 -14.91
N LYS A 69 -3.51 0.44 -14.90
CA LYS A 69 -4.32 0.29 -16.12
C LYS A 69 -4.20 1.49 -17.06
N LYS A 70 -4.41 2.71 -16.53
CA LYS A 70 -4.26 3.95 -17.31
C LYS A 70 -2.85 4.08 -17.92
N ASN A 71 -1.81 3.74 -17.16
CA ASN A 71 -0.45 3.78 -17.66
C ASN A 71 -0.20 2.73 -18.76
N ASP A 72 -0.78 1.54 -18.64
CA ASP A 72 -0.66 0.48 -19.63
C ASP A 72 -1.38 0.85 -20.94
N GLU A 73 -2.56 1.46 -20.85
CA GLU A 73 -3.31 2.02 -21.99
C GLU A 73 -2.51 3.11 -22.73
N LEU A 74 -1.93 4.06 -21.98
CA LEU A 74 -1.08 5.11 -22.56
C LEU A 74 0.13 4.52 -23.27
N LYS A 75 0.81 3.55 -22.65
CA LYS A 75 1.96 2.88 -23.27
C LYS A 75 1.58 2.11 -24.53
N ALA A 76 0.42 1.45 -24.56
CA ALA A 76 -0.08 0.78 -25.75
C ALA A 76 -0.36 1.77 -26.88
N ALA A 77 -1.03 2.88 -26.57
CA ALA A 77 -1.34 3.93 -27.53
C ALA A 77 -0.08 4.64 -28.07
N SER A 78 0.97 4.79 -27.27
CA SER A 78 2.25 5.37 -27.71
C SER A 78 3.04 4.41 -28.59
N LYS A 79 3.06 3.11 -28.23
CA LYS A 79 3.69 2.08 -29.08
C LYS A 79 3.06 2.02 -30.47
N ALA A 80 1.74 2.16 -30.58
CA ALA A 80 1.05 2.23 -31.86
C ALA A 80 1.44 3.47 -32.69
N ARG A 81 1.78 4.58 -32.02
CA ARG A 81 2.27 5.82 -32.66
C ARG A 81 3.78 5.85 -32.91
N GLY A 82 4.53 4.87 -32.40
CA GLY A 82 5.99 4.83 -32.49
C GLY A 82 6.73 5.74 -31.49
N GLU A 83 6.02 6.33 -30.52
CA GLU A 83 6.60 7.24 -29.52
C GLU A 83 6.83 6.52 -28.18
N THR A 84 7.90 6.89 -27.46
CA THR A 84 8.18 6.33 -26.12
C THR A 84 7.80 7.35 -25.05
N ILE A 85 6.73 7.07 -24.30
CA ILE A 85 6.25 7.94 -23.21
C ILE A 85 6.69 7.40 -21.84
N SER A 86 7.24 8.27 -21.00
CA SER A 86 7.54 7.99 -19.59
C SER A 86 6.32 8.26 -18.70
N THR A 87 5.82 7.24 -18.02
CA THR A 87 4.70 7.35 -17.07
C THR A 87 5.16 7.41 -15.59
N LYS A 88 6.41 7.84 -15.34
CA LYS A 88 6.96 8.04 -13.99
C LYS A 88 6.34 9.30 -13.36
N ARG A 89 6.29 9.35 -12.04
CA ARG A 89 5.93 10.51 -11.24
C ARG A 89 7.08 10.85 -10.31
#